data_AF-A0A1I5U909-F1
#
_entry.id   AF-A0A1I5U909-F1
#
_cell.length_a   1.000
_cell.length_b   1.000
_cell.length_c   1.000
_cell.angle_alpha   90.00
_cell.angle_beta   90.00
_cell.angle_gamma   90.00
#
_symmetry.space_group_name_H-M   'P 1'
#
loop_
_entity.id
_entity.type
_entity.pdbx_description
1 polymer ?
#
loop_
_entity_poly.entity_id
_entity_poly.type
_entity_poly.pdbx_seq_one_letter_code
_entity_poly.pdbx_strand_id
1 'polypeptide(L)'
;MDTAENAETMGKEERKQQVLQILNESGLALTPYVLFRNAKMRGSTFERRTLSNYLAELVDEGRVEKIEQEEETNLYRITEKGRESLSTS
;
A
#
# COMPACT_ATOMS: atom_id res chain seq x y z
N MET A 1 -2.47 24.68 -28.98
CA MET A 1 -1.06 24.71 -28.55
C MET A 1 -1.08 25.54 -27.28
N ASP A 2 -1.13 24.98 -26.07
CA ASP A 2 -0.61 23.71 -25.59
C ASP A 2 -1.64 22.94 -24.76
N THR A 3 -2.03 21.76 -25.25
CA THR A 3 -2.78 20.75 -24.50
C THR A 3 -1.77 19.67 -24.13
N ALA A 4 -0.86 20.00 -23.23
CA ALA A 4 0.03 19.03 -22.60
C ALA A 4 -0.68 18.54 -21.32
N GLU A 5 -1.50 17.52 -21.51
CA GLU A 5 -2.30 16.85 -20.48
C GLU A 5 -1.47 16.47 -19.26
N ASN A 6 -2.01 16.86 -18.11
CA ASN A 6 -1.81 16.32 -16.77
C ASN A 6 -1.63 14.79 -16.74
N ALA A 7 -0.43 14.30 -17.04
CA ALA A 7 0.01 13.00 -16.56
C ALA A 7 0.32 13.14 -15.06
N GLU A 8 -0.74 13.28 -14.25
CA GLU A 8 -0.69 13.40 -12.80
C GLU A 8 0.10 12.23 -12.23
N THR A 9 1.31 12.53 -11.76
CA THR A 9 2.09 11.60 -10.97
C THR A 9 1.34 11.40 -9.66
N MET A 10 0.52 10.34 -9.60
CA MET A 10 -0.21 9.92 -8.40
C MET A 10 0.58 10.25 -7.12
N GLY A 11 -0.06 10.95 -6.19
CA GLY A 11 0.60 11.39 -4.97
C GLY A 11 1.12 10.20 -4.15
N LYS A 12 2.17 10.42 -3.36
CA LYS A 12 2.71 9.37 -2.47
C LYS A 12 1.63 8.79 -1.53
N GLU A 13 0.81 9.66 -0.95
CA GLU A 13 -0.30 9.23 -0.08
C GLU A 13 -1.36 8.45 -0.84
N GLU A 14 -1.71 8.85 -2.06
CA GLU A 14 -2.65 8.10 -2.91
C GLU A 14 -2.14 6.67 -3.17
N ARG A 15 -0.84 6.51 -3.41
CA ARG A 15 -0.23 5.18 -3.56
C ARG A 15 -0.23 4.37 -2.27
N LYS A 16 -0.04 5.01 -1.10
CA LYS A 16 -0.22 4.35 0.20
C LYS A 16 -1.68 3.92 0.40
N GLN A 17 -2.65 4.75 0.02
CA GLN A 17 -4.07 4.41 0.09
C GLN A 17 -4.41 3.19 -0.77
N GLN A 18 -3.81 3.05 -1.96
CA GLN A 18 -3.95 1.82 -2.75
C GLN A 18 -3.46 0.57 -2.02
N VAL A 19 -2.33 0.65 -1.30
CA VAL A 19 -1.81 -0.46 -0.49
C VAL A 19 -2.77 -0.80 0.66
N LEU A 20 -3.27 0.21 1.36
CA LEU A 20 -4.25 0.05 2.44
C LEU A 20 -5.55 -0.56 1.92
N GLN A 21 -6.03 -0.13 0.75
CA GLN A 21 -7.25 -0.64 0.14
C GLN A 21 -7.13 -2.13 -0.21
N ILE A 22 -5.97 -2.58 -0.73
CA ILE A 22 -5.72 -4.02 -0.99
C ILE A 22 -5.82 -4.82 0.31
N LEU A 23 -5.16 -4.35 1.39
CA LEU A 23 -5.21 -5.02 2.68
C LEU A 23 -6.63 -5.06 3.25
N ASN A 24 -7.35 -3.95 3.19
CA ASN A 24 -8.73 -3.83 3.68
C ASN A 24 -9.69 -4.76 2.94
N GLU A 25 -9.70 -4.71 1.62
CA GLU A 25 -10.62 -5.51 0.80
C GLU A 25 -10.32 -7.01 0.90
N SER A 26 -9.05 -7.39 1.10
CA SER A 26 -8.70 -8.80 1.28
C SER A 26 -9.14 -9.36 2.63
N GLY A 27 -9.16 -8.53 3.69
CA GLY A 27 -9.35 -8.98 5.06
C GLY A 27 -8.23 -9.89 5.60
N LEU A 28 -7.11 -10.02 4.88
CA LEU A 28 -6.02 -10.95 5.19
C LEU A 28 -4.71 -10.21 5.53
N ALA A 29 -3.80 -10.94 6.17
CA ALA A 29 -2.41 -10.53 6.26
C ALA A 29 -1.66 -10.99 5.00
N LEU A 30 -0.95 -10.08 4.33
CA LEU A 30 -0.34 -10.34 3.01
C LEU A 30 1.16 -10.09 3.03
N THR A 31 1.89 -10.87 2.22
CA THR A 31 3.32 -10.66 1.99
C THR A 31 3.55 -9.43 1.10
N PRO A 32 4.74 -8.79 1.15
CA PRO A 32 5.10 -7.72 0.20
C PRO A 32 5.01 -8.15 -1.26
N TYR A 33 5.27 -9.42 -1.56
CA TYR A 33 5.14 -9.94 -2.91
C TYR A 33 3.69 -9.93 -3.39
N VAL A 34 2.77 -10.45 -2.59
CA VAL A 34 1.34 -10.50 -2.93
C VAL A 34 0.78 -9.08 -3.06
N LEU A 35 1.14 -8.17 -2.14
CA LEU A 35 0.76 -6.76 -2.22
C LEU A 35 1.26 -6.10 -3.50
N PHE A 36 2.52 -6.30 -3.87
CA PHE A 36 3.09 -5.74 -5.09
C PHE A 36 2.37 -6.23 -6.35
N ARG A 37 2.10 -7.54 -6.44
CA ARG A 37 1.40 -8.11 -7.59
C ARG A 37 -0.02 -7.58 -7.73
N ASN A 38 -0.76 -7.48 -6.62
CA ASN A 38 -2.11 -6.91 -6.63
C ASN A 38 -2.10 -5.41 -6.96
N ALA A 39 -1.14 -4.64 -6.45
CA ALA A 39 -0.99 -3.23 -6.81
C ALA A 39 -0.72 -3.05 -8.31
N LYS A 40 0.15 -3.89 -8.90
CA LYS A 40 0.40 -3.89 -10.35
C LYS A 40 -0.84 -4.25 -11.16
N MET A 41 -1.62 -5.24 -10.71
CA MET A 41 -2.90 -5.59 -11.35
C MET A 41 -3.93 -4.47 -11.28
N ARG A 42 -3.84 -3.59 -10.28
CA ARG A 42 -4.65 -2.37 -10.13
C ARG A 42 -4.05 -1.14 -10.84
N GLY A 43 -3.01 -1.32 -11.65
CA GLY A 43 -2.42 -0.25 -12.45
C GLY A 43 -1.35 0.59 -11.74
N SER A 44 -0.81 0.13 -10.61
CA SER A 44 0.22 0.91 -9.91
C SER A 44 1.52 1.04 -10.72
N THR A 45 2.10 2.24 -10.72
CA THR A 45 3.35 2.54 -11.44
C THR A 45 4.60 2.39 -10.58
N PHE A 46 4.47 2.28 -9.26
CA PHE A 46 5.62 2.23 -8.35
C PHE A 46 6.36 0.88 -8.37
N GLU A 47 7.64 0.91 -8.01
CA GLU A 47 8.51 -0.26 -7.94
C GLU A 47 8.42 -1.00 -6.60
N ARG A 48 8.92 -2.24 -6.55
CA ARG A 48 8.88 -3.07 -5.33
C ARG A 48 9.62 -2.41 -4.15
N ARG A 49 10.74 -1.73 -4.42
CA ARG A 49 11.47 -0.98 -3.38
C ARG A 49 10.62 0.15 -2.79
N THR A 50 9.83 0.81 -3.64
CA THR A 50 8.92 1.87 -3.22
C THR A 50 7.80 1.31 -2.35
N LEU A 51 7.25 0.13 -2.67
CA LEU A 51 6.30 -0.55 -1.80
C LEU A 51 6.89 -0.83 -0.41
N SER A 52 8.14 -1.32 -0.33
CA SER A 52 8.79 -1.55 0.96
C SER A 52 8.89 -0.27 1.80
N ASN A 53 9.21 0.87 1.17
CA ASN A 53 9.22 2.17 1.87
C ASN A 53 7.82 2.55 2.36
N TYR A 54 6.79 2.34 1.55
CA TYR A 54 5.39 2.61 1.96
C TYR A 54 4.96 1.73 3.12
N LEU A 55 5.33 0.45 3.12
CA LEU A 55 5.02 -0.45 4.23
C LEU A 55 5.73 -0.03 5.52
N ALA A 56 7.00 0.40 5.44
CA ALA A 56 7.71 0.92 6.60
C ALA A 56 7.01 2.16 7.18
N GLU A 57 6.69 3.14 6.32
CA GLU A 57 6.00 4.35 6.75
C GLU A 57 4.59 4.07 7.30
N LEU A 58 3.83 3.16 6.68
CA LEU A 58 2.50 2.77 7.17
C LEU A 58 2.56 2.05 8.51
N VAL A 59 3.65 1.32 8.78
CA VAL A 59 3.91 0.72 10.10
C VAL A 59 4.25 1.79 11.12
N ASP A 60 5.14 2.73 10.78
CA ASP A 60 5.51 3.85 11.64
C ASP A 60 4.30 4.74 11.97
N GLU A 61 3.40 4.94 11.00
CA GLU A 61 2.14 5.66 11.16
C GLU A 61 1.08 4.87 11.95
N GLY A 62 1.30 3.57 12.21
CA GLY A 62 0.34 2.68 12.88
C GLY A 62 -0.90 2.32 12.04
N ARG A 63 -0.84 2.53 10.72
CA ARG A 63 -1.92 2.19 9.76
C ARG A 63 -1.84 0.75 9.28
N VAL A 64 -0.66 0.15 9.37
CA VAL A 64 -0.41 -1.27 9.07
C VAL A 64 0.37 -1.88 10.23
N GLU A 65 0.08 -3.14 10.55
CA GLU A 65 0.85 -3.96 11.47
C GLU A 65 1.75 -4.90 10.67
N LYS A 66 3.04 -4.98 11.04
CA LYS A 66 3.99 -5.96 10.51
C LYS A 66 4.00 -7.17 11.46
N ILE A 67 3.70 -8.34 10.90
CA ILE A 67 3.73 -9.62 11.60
C ILE A 67 5.01 -10.33 11.16
N GLU A 68 5.97 -10.44 12.08
CA GLU A 68 7.25 -11.08 11.80
C GLU A 68 7.08 -12.59 11.65
N GLN A 69 7.88 -13.18 10.77
CA GLN A 69 7.94 -14.62 10.52
C GLN A 69 9.40 -15.05 10.65
N GLU A 70 9.66 -16.17 11.32
CA GLU A 70 11.04 -16.61 11.62
C GLU A 70 11.76 -17.10 10.36
N GLU A 71 11.08 -17.86 9.52
CA GLU A 71 11.66 -18.48 8.31
C GLU A 71 11.05 -17.97 6.99
N GLU A 72 10.03 -17.12 7.08
CA GLU A 72 9.29 -16.61 5.93
C GLU A 72 9.36 -15.09 5.80
N THR A 73 8.80 -14.56 4.71
CA THR A 73 8.67 -13.11 4.55
C THR A 73 7.59 -12.58 5.50
N ASN A 74 7.84 -11.41 6.10
CA ASN A 74 6.88 -10.76 6.99
C ASN A 74 5.52 -10.58 6.31
N LEU A 75 4.46 -10.71 7.11
CA LEU A 75 3.10 -10.40 6.69
C LEU A 75 2.71 -9.01 7.16
N TYR A 76 1.79 -8.39 6.42
CA TYR A 76 1.28 -7.06 6.72
C TYR A 76 -0.23 -7.09 6.76
N ARG A 77 -0.82 -6.49 7.79
CA ARG A 77 -2.27 -6.43 8.00
C ARG A 77 -2.68 -4.98 8.26
N ILE A 78 -3.82 -4.56 7.71
CA ILE A 78 -4.36 -3.23 8.01
C ILE A 78 -4.88 -3.17 9.46
N THR A 79 -4.55 -2.08 10.16
CA THR A 79 -5.05 -1.81 11.51
C THR A 79 -6.39 -1.07 11.46
N GLU A 80 -7.01 -0.83 12.61
CA GLU A 80 -8.22 0.00 12.67
C GLU A 80 -7.96 1.43 12.21
N LYS A 81 -6.87 2.04 12.67
CA LYS A 81 -6.41 3.36 12.21
C LYS A 81 -6.19 3.39 10.69
N GLY A 82 -5.68 2.30 10.13
CA GLY A 82 -5.56 2.14 8.68
C GLY A 82 -6.91 2.18 7.98
N ARG A 83 -7.92 1.47 8.50
CA ARG A 83 -9.29 1.46 7.96
C ARG A 83 -9.97 2.82 8.05
N GLU A 84 -9.89 3.49 9.20
CA GLU A 84 -10.46 4.83 9.41
C GLU A 84 -9.87 5.86 8.44
N SER A 85 -8.59 5.70 8.09
CA SER A 85 -7.90 6.57 7.13
C SER A 85 -8.35 6.38 5.68
N LEU A 86 -9.05 5.28 5.36
CA LEU A 86 -9.67 5.06 4.04
C LEU A 86 -11.06 5.70 3.95
N SER A 87 -11.81 5.78 5.06
CA SER A 87 -13.16 6.39 5.09
C SER A 87 -13.18 7.91 5.05
N THR A 88 -12.01 8.56 5.15
CA THR A 88 -11.87 10.02 5.19
C THR A 88 -11.33 10.60 3.87
N SER A 89 -11.14 9.77 2.85
CA SER A 89 -10.59 10.15 1.53
C SER A 89 -11.65 10.20 0.44
#